data_AF-A0A6N2JWC8-F1
#
_entry.id   AF-A0A6N2JWC8-F1
#
_cell.length_a   1.000
_cell.length_b   1.000
_cell.length_c   1.000
_cell.angle_alpha   90.00
_cell.angle_beta   90.00
_cell.angle_gamma   90.00
#
_symmetry.space_group_name_H-M   'P 1'
#
loop_
_entity.id
_entity.type
_entity.pdbx_description
1 polymer ?
#
loop_
_entity_poly.entity_id
_entity_poly.type
_entity_poly.pdbx_seq_one_letter_code
_entity_poly.pdbx_strand_id
1 'polypeptide(L)'
;MAQSNWEADKMLDVYIYDYLVKKKLHATAKSFMTEGKVAPDPVAIDAPGGFLFEWWSVFWDIFIARTNEKHSETAAAHSKAKQKSSNSCKCSTSN
;
A
#
# COMPACT_ATOMS: atom_id res chain seq x y z
N MET A 1 19.25 16.45 20.51
CA MET A 1 19.82 16.12 19.19
C MET A 1 18.75 16.42 18.15
N ALA A 2 18.71 17.65 17.63
CA ALA A 2 17.69 18.11 16.69
C ALA A 2 18.37 18.39 15.34
N GLN A 3 18.81 17.33 14.66
CA GLN A 3 19.56 17.46 13.40
C GLN A 3 19.21 16.33 12.42
N SER A 4 17.92 16.07 12.20
CA SER A 4 17.46 15.09 11.19
C SER A 4 16.12 15.45 10.53
N ASN A 5 15.49 16.57 10.94
CA ASN A 5 14.26 17.08 10.31
C ASN A 5 14.49 17.57 8.86
N TRP A 6 15.75 17.64 8.41
CA TRP A 6 16.10 18.07 7.07
C TRP A 6 16.08 16.93 6.03
N GLU A 7 15.78 15.68 6.40
CA GLU A 7 15.99 14.56 5.46
C GLU A 7 14.70 13.88 5.00
N ALA A 8 13.70 13.65 5.85
CA ALA A 8 12.56 12.80 5.44
C ALA A 8 11.62 13.47 4.44
N ASP A 9 11.05 14.62 4.78
CA ASP A 9 10.07 15.32 3.92
C ASP A 9 10.72 15.77 2.61
N LYS A 10 11.94 16.30 2.69
CA LYS A 10 12.70 16.75 1.52
C LYS A 10 13.15 15.59 0.63
N MET A 11 13.57 14.46 1.21
CA MET A 11 13.87 13.29 0.38
C MET A 11 12.62 12.71 -0.26
N LEU A 12 11.49 12.70 0.45
CA LEU A 12 10.23 12.24 -0.13
C LEU A 12 9.84 13.08 -1.35
N ASP A 13 9.97 14.41 -1.26
CA ASP A 13 9.70 15.31 -2.39
C ASP A 13 10.60 15.00 -3.60
N VAL A 14 11.89 14.75 -3.38
CA VAL A 14 12.84 14.35 -4.43
C VAL A 14 12.44 13.01 -5.07
N TYR A 15 12.01 12.04 -4.25
CA TYR A 15 11.55 10.74 -4.74
C TYR A 15 10.21 10.82 -5.50
N ILE A 16 9.29 11.70 -5.10
CA ILE A 16 8.04 11.97 -5.81
C ILE A 16 8.34 12.60 -7.18
N TYR A 17 9.25 13.57 -7.22
CA TYR A 17 9.67 14.20 -8.47
C TYR A 17 10.31 13.18 -9.43
N ASP A 18 11.25 12.36 -8.96
CA ASP A 18 11.87 11.28 -9.75
C ASP A 18 10.81 10.31 -10.31
N TYR A 19 9.84 9.92 -9.48
CA TYR A 19 8.74 9.06 -9.91
C TYR A 19 7.92 9.69 -11.05
N LEU A 20 7.55 10.97 -10.93
CA LEU A 20 6.78 11.67 -11.96
C LEU A 20 7.56 11.76 -13.28
N VAL A 21 8.87 12.03 -13.21
CA VAL A 21 9.75 12.09 -14.39
C VAL A 21 9.87 10.70 -15.05
N LYS A 22 10.11 9.63 -14.26
CA LYS A 22 10.20 8.25 -14.76
C LYS A 22 8.90 7.74 -15.38
N LYS A 23 7.73 8.22 -14.90
CA LYS A 23 6.41 7.94 -15.48
C LYS A 23 6.05 8.82 -16.69
N LYS A 24 6.96 9.69 -17.16
CA LYS A 24 6.76 10.63 -18.26
C LYS A 24 5.68 11.70 -18.00
N LEU A 25 5.39 11.99 -16.73
CA LEU A 25 4.43 13.01 -16.29
C LEU A 25 5.13 14.35 -16.08
N HIS A 26 5.82 14.84 -17.11
CA HIS A 26 6.71 16.00 -17.00
C HIS A 26 5.99 17.31 -16.62
N ALA A 27 4.76 17.52 -17.11
CA ALA A 27 3.96 18.68 -16.76
C ALA A 27 3.66 18.71 -15.26
N THR A 28 3.22 17.57 -14.70
CA THR A 28 2.95 17.41 -13.28
C THR A 28 4.24 17.53 -12.44
N ALA A 29 5.34 16.93 -12.89
CA ALA A 29 6.64 17.05 -12.22
C ALA A 29 7.08 18.52 -12.11
N LYS A 30 6.89 19.30 -13.18
CA LYS A 30 7.24 20.73 -13.20
C LYS A 30 6.36 21.57 -12.28
N SER A 31 5.04 21.33 -12.26
CA SER A 31 4.13 22.00 -11.33
C SER A 31 4.49 21.65 -9.88
N PHE A 32 4.70 20.37 -9.58
CA PHE A 32 5.08 19.90 -8.25
C PHE A 32 6.39 20.53 -7.75
N MET A 33 7.42 20.59 -8.61
CA MET A 33 8.69 21.25 -8.28
C MET A 33 8.50 22.75 -7.97
N THR A 34 7.62 23.42 -8.72
CA THR A 34 7.38 24.86 -8.58
C THR A 34 6.58 25.17 -7.30
N GLU A 35 5.55 24.38 -7.01
CA GLU A 35 4.66 24.56 -5.87
C GLU A 35 5.31 24.10 -4.55
N GLY A 36 6.00 22.96 -4.58
CA GLY A 36 6.67 22.36 -3.42
C GLY A 36 8.05 22.95 -3.11
N LYS A 37 8.58 23.83 -3.97
CA LYS A 37 9.97 24.35 -3.88
C LYS A 37 11.00 23.23 -3.72
N VAL A 38 10.77 22.13 -4.43
CA VAL A 38 11.60 20.92 -4.36
C VAL A 38 12.95 21.23 -4.99
N ALA A 39 14.04 21.00 -4.24
CA ALA A 39 15.37 21.14 -4.79
C ALA A 39 15.60 20.04 -5.85
N PRO A 40 16.15 20.34 -7.04
CA PRO A 40 16.45 19.35 -8.07
C PRO A 40 17.69 18.51 -7.73
N ASP A 41 17.99 18.35 -6.43
CA ASP A 41 19.17 17.65 -5.97
C ASP A 41 19.13 16.20 -6.47
N PRO A 42 20.29 15.65 -6.85
CA PRO A 42 20.37 14.28 -7.32
C PRO A 42 19.80 13.33 -6.27
N VAL A 43 18.91 12.44 -6.71
CA VAL A 43 18.28 11.43 -5.86
C VAL A 43 19.38 10.61 -5.19
N ALA A 44 19.33 10.49 -3.85
CA ALA A 44 20.35 9.76 -3.10
C ALA A 44 20.45 8.27 -3.48
N ILE A 45 19.35 7.70 -4.00
CA ILE A 45 19.25 6.32 -4.47
C ILE A 45 18.59 6.32 -5.84
N ASP A 46 19.39 6.13 -6.89
CA ASP A 46 18.88 6.01 -8.26
C ASP A 46 18.63 4.53 -8.61
N ALA A 47 17.37 4.13 -8.55
CA ALA A 47 16.92 2.80 -8.95
C ALA A 47 16.23 2.86 -10.34
N PRO A 48 16.39 1.85 -11.21
CA PRO A 48 15.85 1.88 -12.58
C PRO A 48 14.34 2.07 -12.65
N GLY A 49 13.59 1.54 -11.67
CA GLY A 49 12.14 1.68 -11.56
C GLY A 49 11.66 2.89 -10.74
N GLY A 50 12.60 3.61 -10.09
CA GLY A 50 12.31 4.64 -9.09
C GLY A 50 12.17 4.06 -7.69
N PHE A 51 12.96 4.58 -6.74
CA PHE A 51 13.01 4.09 -5.36
C PHE A 51 11.63 4.08 -4.68
N LEU A 52 10.82 5.12 -4.89
CA LEU A 52 9.49 5.23 -4.32
C LEU A 52 8.56 4.07 -4.75
N PHE A 53 8.65 3.65 -6.01
CA PHE A 53 7.78 2.59 -6.53
C PHE A 53 8.14 1.24 -5.93
N GLU A 54 9.43 0.88 -5.95
CA GLU A 54 9.91 -0.41 -5.42
C GLU A 54 9.66 -0.52 -3.91
N TRP A 55 9.94 0.55 -3.16
CA TRP A 55 9.69 0.58 -1.72
C TRP A 55 8.19 0.50 -1.38
N TRP A 56 7.36 1.22 -2.12
CA TRP A 56 5.91 1.24 -1.89
C TRP A 56 5.25 -0.11 -2.19
N SER A 57 5.68 -0.81 -3.24
CA SER A 57 5.21 -2.17 -3.53
C SER A 57 5.52 -3.15 -2.39
N VAL A 58 6.75 -3.13 -1.87
CA VAL A 58 7.14 -3.98 -0.72
C VAL A 58 6.34 -3.62 0.53
N PHE A 59 6.14 -2.32 0.79
CA PHE A 59 5.32 -1.87 1.90
C PHE A 59 3.89 -2.42 1.83
N TRP A 60 3.26 -2.37 0.65
CA TRP A 60 1.91 -2.90 0.46
C TRP A 60 1.83 -4.41 0.65
N ASP A 61 2.79 -5.16 0.13
CA ASP A 61 2.81 -6.62 0.30
C ASP A 61 2.91 -7.01 1.78
N ILE A 62 3.76 -6.31 2.55
CA ILE A 62 3.89 -6.51 3.99
C ILE A 62 2.60 -6.07 4.72
N PHE A 63 2.02 -4.93 4.35
CA PHE A 63 0.80 -4.43 4.99
C PHE A 63 -0.37 -5.40 4.79
N ILE A 64 -0.55 -5.91 3.57
CA ILE A 64 -1.56 -6.92 3.25
C ILE A 64 -1.28 -8.20 4.05
N ALA A 65 -0.05 -8.70 4.06
CA ALA A 65 0.30 -9.91 4.81
C ALA A 65 -0.04 -9.80 6.30
N ARG A 66 0.21 -8.64 6.92
CA ARG A 66 -0.06 -8.42 8.35
C ARG A 66 -1.53 -8.12 8.69
N THR A 67 -2.29 -7.55 7.76
CA THR A 67 -3.71 -7.21 8.00
C THR A 67 -4.66 -8.32 7.57
N ASN A 68 -4.28 -9.14 6.59
CA ASN A 68 -5.07 -10.29 6.14
C ASN A 68 -5.16 -11.39 7.22
N GLU A 69 -4.10 -11.58 8.01
CA GLU A 69 -4.10 -12.49 9.17
C GLU A 69 -5.22 -12.14 10.19
N LYS A 70 -5.51 -10.84 10.37
CA LYS A 70 -6.61 -10.34 11.24
C LYS A 70 -7.99 -10.35 10.58
N HIS A 71 -8.07 -10.29 9.25
CA HIS A 71 -9.34 -10.41 8.52
C HIS A 71 -9.87 -11.85 8.46
N SER A 72 -8.97 -12.83 8.48
CA SER A 72 -9.29 -14.26 8.55
C SER A 72 -10.13 -14.61 9.78
N GLU A 73 -9.77 -14.09 10.96
CA GLU A 73 -10.47 -14.39 12.21
C GLU A 73 -11.88 -13.78 12.26
N THR A 74 -12.05 -12.57 11.71
CA THR A 74 -13.34 -11.87 11.69
C THR A 74 -14.30 -12.44 10.63
N ALA A 75 -13.77 -12.89 9.47
CA ALA A 75 -14.55 -13.54 8.43
C ALA A 75 -14.91 -15.01 8.77
N ALA A 76 -14.06 -15.72 9.51
CA ALA A 76 -14.33 -17.08 10.00
C ALA A 76 -15.43 -17.12 11.07
N ALA A 77 -15.57 -16.06 11.87
CA ALA A 77 -16.69 -15.93 12.82
C ALA A 77 -18.04 -15.78 12.09
N HIS A 78 -18.06 -15.16 10.91
CA HIS A 78 -19.30 -14.92 10.16
C HIS A 78 -19.73 -16.12 9.30
N SER A 79 -18.81 -17.01 8.92
CA SER A 79 -19.09 -18.19 8.08
C SER A 79 -19.52 -19.43 8.90
N LYS A 80 -19.22 -19.49 10.20
CA LYS A 80 -19.71 -20.57 11.09
C LYS A 80 -21.17 -20.41 11.55
N ALA A 81 -21.75 -19.21 11.43
CA ALA A 81 -23.13 -18.96 11.86
C ALA A 81 -24.21 -19.47 10.88
N LYS A 82 -23.86 -19.85 9.65
CA LYS A 82 -24.83 -20.31 8.63
C LYS A 82 -24.97 -21.83 8.46
N GLN A 83 -24.19 -22.65 9.17
CA GLN A 83 -24.23 -24.12 9.02
C GLN A 83 -25.00 -24.88 10.12
N LYS A 84 -25.75 -24.20 11.01
CA LYS A 84 -26.66 -24.85 11.98
C LYS A 84 -28.14 -24.63 11.62
N SER A 85 -28.56 -24.97 10.40
CA SER A 85 -30.00 -25.15 10.08
C SER A 85 -30.20 -25.88 8.75
N SER A 86 -29.64 -27.08 8.59
CA SER A 86 -30.13 -28.02 7.59
C SER A 86 -29.62 -29.40 7.95
N ASN A 87 -30.25 -30.05 8.93
CA ASN A 87 -30.24 -31.51 9.10
C ASN A 87 -31.31 -31.99 10.12
N SER A 88 -32.39 -31.23 10.31
CA SER A 88 -33.59 -31.76 10.95
C SER A 88 -34.66 -31.92 9.88
N CYS A 89 -35.28 -33.09 9.87
CA CYS A 89 -36.41 -33.50 9.04
C CYS A 89 -36.03 -34.08 7.66
N LYS A 90 -35.77 -35.39 7.64
CA LYS A 90 -36.72 -36.37 7.06
C LYS A 90 -36.23 -37.79 7.32
N CYS A 91 -36.76 -38.40 8.37
CA CYS A 91 -36.91 -39.85 8.43
C CYS A 91 -38.39 -40.18 8.64
N SER A 92 -38.84 -41.14 7.84
CA SER A 92 -40.05 -41.96 8.00
C SER A 92 -41.39 -41.37 7.56
N THR A 93 -41.84 -41.77 6.34
CA THR A 93 -43.17 -42.37 6.10
C THR A 93 -43.14 -43.25 4.84
N SER A 94 -43.55 -44.51 5.02
CA SER A 94 -44.10 -45.53 4.12
C SER A 94 -43.38 -45.96 2.83
N ASN A 95 -43.03 -47.26 2.79
CA ASN A 95 -43.86 -48.21 2.06
C ASN A 95 -44.14 -49.44 2.94
#